data_AF-A0A8T8I532-F1
#
_entry.id   AF-A0A8T8I532-F1
#
_cell.length_a   1.000
_cell.length_b   1.000
_cell.length_c   1.000
_cell.angle_alpha   90.00
_cell.angle_beta   90.00
_cell.angle_gamma   90.00
#
_symmetry.space_group_name_H-M   'P 1'
#
loop_
_entity.id
_entity.type
_entity.pdbx_description
1 polymer ?
#
loop_
_entity_poly.entity_id
_entity_poly.type
_entity_poly.pdbx_seq_one_letter_code
_entity_poly.pdbx_strand_id
1 'polypeptide(L)'
;EEVRSGPGWSDRWLPLLRLETDDGLVRTVRQGVWGRAHGWVVAVRHAGGGARPVPPLPHGVEVRGVLHPYPGAAPLRVAVGEPVAEVPAEPVAAPADWRSARAGAAERLVADPWLRLHPLGCGPVRLTAGAEHLVDGTGRGLPVRADPALDQAIAMTGGEPFDAWGLWDGRALRLGAVAEPGHPPEVVG
;
A
#
# COMPACT_ATOMS: atom_id res chain seq x y z
N GLU A 1 1.15 2.13 23.49
CA GLU A 1 2.08 1.67 24.55
C GLU A 1 2.03 0.16 24.70
N GLU A 2 0.91 -0.43 25.14
CA GLU A 2 0.81 -1.87 25.47
C GLU A 2 1.12 -2.86 24.33
N VAL A 3 0.76 -2.57 23.08
CA VAL A 3 1.09 -3.48 21.96
C VAL A 3 2.59 -3.58 21.69
N ARG A 4 3.37 -2.55 22.01
CA ARG A 4 4.83 -2.55 21.80
C ARG A 4 5.57 -3.44 22.80
N SER A 5 4.96 -3.78 23.94
CA SER A 5 5.54 -4.74 24.90
C SER A 5 5.19 -6.19 24.57
N GLY A 6 4.32 -6.43 23.58
CA GLY A 6 4.01 -7.76 23.06
C GLY A 6 5.00 -8.26 22.00
N PRO A 7 4.83 -9.51 21.52
CA PRO A 7 5.67 -10.09 20.48
C PRO A 7 5.76 -9.20 19.24
N GLY A 8 6.99 -8.93 18.80
CA GLY A 8 7.28 -8.14 17.60
C GLY A 8 7.66 -9.02 16.41
N TRP A 9 7.44 -8.50 15.21
CA TRP A 9 7.86 -9.08 13.95
C TRP A 9 9.06 -8.32 13.41
N SER A 10 10.21 -8.99 13.34
CA SER A 10 11.38 -8.46 12.64
C SER A 10 11.23 -8.77 11.15
N ASP A 11 11.33 -7.75 10.32
CA ASP A 11 11.28 -7.87 8.86
C ASP A 11 11.99 -6.68 8.21
N ARG A 12 11.98 -6.67 6.89
CA ARG A 12 12.20 -5.49 6.07
C ARG A 12 10.86 -4.99 5.55
N TRP A 13 10.58 -3.73 5.82
CA TRP A 13 9.28 -3.11 5.65
C TRP A 13 9.38 -2.01 4.61
N LEU A 14 8.57 -2.10 3.54
CA LEU A 14 8.53 -1.09 2.49
C LEU A 14 7.15 -0.41 2.50
N PRO A 15 7.04 0.84 3.00
CA PRO A 15 5.81 1.61 2.94
C PRO A 15 5.55 2.07 1.51
N LEU A 16 4.54 1.46 0.89
CA LEU A 16 4.19 1.67 -0.52
C LEU A 16 2.92 2.50 -0.71
N LEU A 17 2.02 2.49 0.28
CA LEU A 17 0.70 3.10 0.15
C LEU A 17 0.53 4.13 1.25
N ARG A 18 -0.06 5.29 0.93
CA ARG A 18 -0.42 6.32 1.90
C ARG A 18 -1.83 6.84 1.67
N LEU A 19 -2.57 6.99 2.76
CA LEU A 19 -3.85 7.69 2.77
C LEU A 19 -3.92 8.63 3.97
N GLU A 20 -4.13 9.91 3.70
CA GLU A 20 -4.46 10.90 4.71
C GLU A 20 -5.96 11.17 4.72
N THR A 21 -6.54 11.24 5.92
CA THR A 21 -7.94 11.60 6.13
C THR A 21 -8.04 12.65 7.22
N ASP A 22 -8.97 13.59 7.10
CA ASP A 22 -9.24 14.65 8.07
C ASP A 22 -10.75 14.67 8.34
N ASP A 23 -11.17 14.49 9.58
CA ASP A 23 -12.58 14.58 10.00
C ASP A 23 -12.93 15.93 10.65
N GLY A 24 -12.02 16.91 10.57
CA GLY A 24 -12.14 18.24 11.16
C GLY A 24 -11.62 18.34 12.59
N LEU A 25 -11.51 17.22 13.31
CA LEU A 25 -10.97 17.17 14.67
C LEU A 25 -9.62 16.45 14.70
N VAL A 26 -9.52 15.36 13.93
CA VAL A 26 -8.39 14.45 13.89
C VAL A 26 -7.96 14.21 12.45
N ARG A 27 -6.69 14.48 12.19
CA ARG A 27 -6.01 14.04 10.98
C ARG A 27 -5.39 12.69 11.22
N THR A 28 -5.57 11.79 10.26
CA THR A 28 -5.05 10.42 10.30
C THR A 28 -4.24 10.15 9.05
N VAL A 29 -3.04 9.60 9.22
CA VAL A 29 -2.27 9.00 8.12
C VAL A 29 -2.24 7.49 8.30
N ARG A 30 -2.65 6.77 7.26
CA ARG A 30 -2.58 5.32 7.15
C ARG A 30 -1.52 4.99 6.10
N GLN A 31 -0.60 4.08 6.44
CA GLN A 31 0.39 3.55 5.52
C GLN A 31 0.15 2.05 5.32
N GLY A 32 0.00 1.64 4.06
CA GLY A 32 0.11 0.24 3.67
C GLY A 32 1.58 -0.10 3.49
N VAL A 33 2.04 -1.10 4.23
CA VAL A 33 3.46 -1.47 4.33
C VAL A 33 3.60 -2.93 3.91
N TRP A 34 4.52 -3.20 3.00
CA TRP A 34 4.85 -4.54 2.58
C TRP A 34 6.01 -5.08 3.42
N GLY A 35 5.78 -6.17 4.15
CA GLY A 35 6.83 -6.96 4.80
C GLY A 35 7.28 -8.10 3.91
N ARG A 36 8.59 -8.34 3.81
CA ARG A 36 9.15 -9.43 2.98
C ARG A 36 8.71 -10.82 3.43
N ALA A 37 8.59 -11.02 4.75
CA ALA A 37 8.15 -12.28 5.34
C ALA A 37 6.67 -12.27 5.75
N HIS A 38 6.08 -11.10 5.95
CA HIS A 38 4.74 -10.97 6.56
C HIS A 38 3.66 -10.39 5.63
N GLY A 39 4.02 -9.95 4.43
CA GLY A 39 3.09 -9.35 3.47
C GLY A 39 2.52 -8.02 3.94
N TRP A 40 1.28 -7.71 3.54
CA TRP A 40 0.66 -6.41 3.82
C TRP A 40 0.27 -6.21 5.29
N VAL A 41 0.74 -5.11 5.86
CA VAL A 41 0.32 -4.57 7.16
C VAL A 41 -0.06 -3.09 7.05
N VAL A 42 -0.76 -2.57 8.05
CA VAL A 42 -1.20 -1.16 8.08
C VAL A 42 -0.68 -0.44 9.31
N ALA A 43 0.16 0.57 9.11
CA ALA A 43 0.61 1.46 10.17
C ALA A 43 -0.24 2.74 10.20
N VAL A 44 -0.67 3.18 11.37
CA VAL A 44 -1.56 4.36 11.52
C VAL A 44 -1.00 5.35 12.52
N ARG A 45 -1.10 6.64 12.19
CA ARG A 45 -0.85 7.77 13.11
C ARG A 45 -2.00 8.76 13.06
N HIS A 46 -2.30 9.33 14.23
CA HIS A 46 -3.34 10.32 14.42
C HIS A 46 -2.70 11.60 14.98
N ALA A 47 -3.26 12.76 14.62
CA ALA A 47 -2.92 14.04 15.18
C ALA A 47 -4.20 14.87 15.37
N GLY A 48 -4.40 15.41 16.56
CA GLY A 48 -5.51 16.32 16.87
C GLY A 48 -5.05 17.77 16.89
N GLY A 49 -6.02 18.70 17.00
CA GLY A 49 -5.73 20.11 17.24
C GLY A 49 -5.04 20.82 16.05
N GLY A 50 -5.38 20.44 14.82
CA GLY A 50 -4.84 21.03 13.60
C GLY A 50 -3.43 20.57 13.21
N ALA A 51 -2.75 19.77 14.05
CA ALA A 51 -1.46 19.20 13.73
C ALA A 51 -1.54 18.19 12.58
N ARG A 52 -0.47 18.09 11.78
CA ARG A 52 -0.36 17.07 10.72
C ARG A 52 0.30 15.81 11.30
N PRO A 53 -0.29 14.62 11.12
CA PRO A 53 0.32 13.39 11.62
C PRO A 53 1.59 13.10 10.82
N VAL A 54 2.69 12.85 11.53
CA VAL A 54 3.93 12.38 10.92
C VAL A 54 3.73 10.91 10.52
N PRO A 55 4.05 10.52 9.28
CA PRO A 55 3.98 9.13 8.84
C PRO A 55 4.74 8.18 9.77
N PRO A 56 4.16 7.03 10.14
CA PRO A 56 4.83 6.07 11.01
C PRO A 56 6.19 5.56 10.52
N LEU A 57 6.37 5.44 9.20
CA LEU A 57 7.62 5.03 8.56
C LEU A 57 7.95 5.95 7.35
N PRO A 58 9.25 6.14 7.03
CA PRO A 58 9.70 6.77 5.79
C PRO A 58 9.04 6.12 4.55
N HIS A 59 8.60 6.93 3.58
CA HIS A 59 7.89 6.43 2.38
C HIS A 59 8.87 6.16 1.24
N GLY A 60 8.68 5.07 0.50
CA GLY A 60 9.53 4.77 -0.67
C GLY A 60 10.95 4.28 -0.36
N VAL A 61 11.28 4.04 0.91
CA VAL A 61 12.52 3.38 1.32
C VAL A 61 12.20 2.15 2.16
N GLU A 62 13.07 1.14 2.09
CA GLU A 62 12.89 -0.09 2.84
C GLU A 62 13.51 0.07 4.23
N VAL A 63 12.76 -0.28 5.27
CA VAL A 63 13.15 -0.10 6.66
C VAL A 63 13.33 -1.47 7.30
N ARG A 64 14.53 -1.75 7.80
CA ARG A 64 14.75 -2.92 8.67
C ARG A 64 14.31 -2.55 10.08
N GLY A 65 13.42 -3.33 10.68
CA GLY A 65 12.96 -3.05 12.04
C GLY A 65 11.90 -3.99 12.55
N VAL A 66 11.39 -3.67 13.74
CA VAL A 66 10.36 -4.46 14.41
C VAL A 66 9.01 -3.73 14.35
N LEU A 67 7.98 -4.43 13.88
CA LEU A 67 6.59 -3.99 13.96
C LEU A 67 5.82 -4.91 14.91
N HIS A 68 4.91 -4.34 15.69
CA HIS A 68 4.12 -5.09 16.66
C HIS A 68 2.67 -5.15 16.19
N PRO A 69 2.14 -6.32 15.80
CA PRO A 69 0.78 -6.46 15.33
C PRO A 69 -0.22 -6.26 16.47
N TYR A 70 -1.29 -5.53 16.18
CA TYR A 70 -2.50 -5.56 17.01
C TYR A 70 -3.25 -6.88 16.72
N PRO A 71 -3.97 -7.45 17.70
CA PRO A 71 -4.90 -8.54 17.42
C PRO A 71 -5.94 -8.13 16.36
N GLY A 72 -6.29 -9.04 15.45
CA GLY A 72 -7.29 -8.78 14.42
C GLY A 72 -7.15 -9.64 13.17
N ALA A 73 -7.75 -9.19 12.08
CA ALA A 73 -7.66 -9.81 10.77
C ALA A 73 -6.69 -9.06 9.85
N ALA A 74 -6.22 -9.74 8.80
CA ALA A 74 -5.32 -9.15 7.82
C ALA A 74 -6.05 -8.17 6.85
N PRO A 75 -5.38 -7.10 6.38
CA PRO A 75 -4.03 -6.69 6.75
C PRO A 75 -3.99 -6.15 8.18
N LEU A 76 -3.04 -6.65 8.97
CA LEU A 76 -3.01 -6.36 10.40
C LEU A 76 -2.56 -4.93 10.64
N ARG A 77 -3.23 -4.25 11.57
CA ARG A 77 -2.74 -2.99 12.11
C ARG A 77 -1.46 -3.26 12.89
N VAL A 78 -0.47 -2.39 12.77
CA VAL A 78 0.80 -2.52 13.48
C VAL A 78 1.21 -1.24 14.20
N ALA A 79 1.85 -1.39 15.35
CA ALA A 79 2.61 -0.34 16.00
C ALA A 79 4.07 -0.44 15.53
N VAL A 80 4.65 0.69 15.11
CA VAL A 80 6.08 0.77 14.79
C VAL A 80 6.87 0.68 16.09
N GLY A 81 7.74 -0.32 16.21
CA GLY A 81 8.73 -0.44 17.28
C GLY A 81 9.96 0.42 16.96
N GLU A 82 11.15 -0.12 17.20
CA GLU A 82 12.41 0.54 16.85
C GLU A 82 12.81 0.23 15.40
N PRO A 83 12.84 1.22 14.49
CA PRO A 83 13.49 1.07 13.20
C PRO A 83 15.00 1.01 13.41
N VAL A 84 15.66 0.07 12.74
CA VAL A 84 17.09 -0.21 12.89
C VAL A 84 17.89 0.51 11.81
N ALA A 85 17.41 0.48 10.57
CA ALA A 85 18.08 1.10 9.43
C ALA A 85 17.13 1.35 8.26
N GLU A 86 17.41 2.39 7.49
CA GLU A 86 16.88 2.59 6.14
C GLU A 86 17.86 1.98 5.14
N VAL A 87 17.35 1.23 4.17
CA VAL A 87 18.12 0.61 3.10
C VAL A 87 17.43 0.84 1.75
N PRO A 88 18.17 0.78 0.62
CA PRO A 88 17.55 0.84 -0.70
C PRO A 88 16.47 -0.22 -0.86
N ALA A 89 15.35 0.15 -1.48
CA ALA A 89 14.25 -0.77 -1.72
C ALA A 89 14.65 -1.85 -2.74
N GLU A 90 14.29 -3.10 -2.45
CA GLU A 90 14.36 -4.19 -3.43
C GLU A 90 13.04 -4.28 -4.24
N PRO A 91 13.05 -4.88 -5.44
CA PRO A 91 11.82 -5.16 -6.20
C PRO A 91 10.78 -5.90 -5.36
N VAL A 92 9.51 -5.52 -5.49
CA VAL A 92 8.38 -6.23 -4.88
C VAL A 92 7.67 -6.99 -5.99
N ALA A 93 7.41 -8.27 -5.81
CA ALA A 93 6.67 -9.04 -6.81
C ALA A 93 5.20 -8.62 -6.81
N ALA A 94 4.70 -8.16 -7.96
CA ALA A 94 3.29 -7.96 -8.18
C ALA A 94 2.63 -9.28 -8.63
N PRO A 95 1.41 -9.59 -8.16
CA PRO A 95 0.57 -10.63 -8.78
C PRO A 95 0.41 -10.41 -10.29
N ALA A 96 0.40 -11.49 -11.07
CA ALA A 96 0.38 -11.41 -12.54
C ALA A 96 -0.91 -10.84 -13.15
N ASP A 97 -2.02 -10.90 -12.41
CA ASP A 97 -3.34 -10.51 -12.89
C ASP A 97 -4.27 -10.08 -11.73
N TRP A 98 -5.35 -9.37 -12.06
CA TRP A 98 -6.28 -8.84 -11.06
C TRP A 98 -7.10 -9.91 -10.33
N ARG A 99 -7.22 -11.12 -10.88
CA ARG A 99 -7.88 -12.23 -10.18
C ARG A 99 -6.98 -12.75 -9.08
N SER A 100 -5.71 -12.97 -9.39
CA SER A 100 -4.65 -13.37 -8.46
C SER A 100 -4.44 -12.31 -7.38
N ALA A 101 -4.42 -11.02 -7.75
CA ALA A 101 -4.30 -9.90 -6.82
C ALA A 101 -5.40 -9.87 -5.74
N ARG A 102 -6.63 -10.25 -6.12
CA ARG A 102 -7.80 -10.25 -5.23
C ARG A 102 -8.06 -11.60 -4.57
N ALA A 103 -7.17 -12.58 -4.76
CA ALA A 103 -7.27 -13.85 -4.04
C ALA A 103 -7.28 -13.59 -2.52
N GLY A 104 -8.16 -14.29 -1.81
CA GLY A 104 -8.33 -14.10 -0.35
C GLY A 104 -9.17 -12.87 0.05
N ALA A 105 -9.66 -12.06 -0.90
CA ALA A 105 -10.35 -10.81 -0.55
C ALA A 105 -11.70 -11.07 0.14
N ALA A 106 -12.43 -12.11 -0.27
CA ALA A 106 -13.69 -12.50 0.35
C ALA A 106 -13.48 -12.93 1.79
N GLU A 107 -12.47 -13.75 2.05
CA GLU A 107 -12.09 -14.23 3.37
C GLU A 107 -11.69 -13.08 4.30
N ARG A 108 -10.93 -12.11 3.79
CA ARG A 108 -10.57 -10.88 4.54
C ARG A 108 -11.80 -10.03 4.87
N LEU A 109 -12.72 -9.87 3.93
CA LEU A 109 -13.96 -9.12 4.15
C LEU A 109 -14.92 -9.80 5.14
N VAL A 110 -14.93 -11.13 5.16
CA VAL A 110 -15.68 -11.90 6.17
C VAL A 110 -15.05 -11.74 7.54
N ALA A 111 -13.72 -11.75 7.63
CA ALA A 111 -12.99 -11.60 8.89
C ALA A 111 -13.03 -10.16 9.43
N ASP A 112 -13.08 -9.15 8.55
CA ASP A 112 -13.28 -7.74 8.89
C ASP A 112 -14.26 -7.06 7.91
N PRO A 113 -15.57 -7.03 8.26
CA PRO A 113 -16.61 -6.41 7.43
C PRO A 113 -16.47 -4.88 7.27
N TRP A 114 -15.60 -4.25 8.07
CA TRP A 114 -15.32 -2.82 8.02
C TRP A 114 -14.09 -2.47 7.19
N LEU A 115 -13.39 -3.48 6.64
CA LEU A 115 -12.30 -3.27 5.72
C LEU A 115 -12.83 -2.65 4.42
N ARG A 116 -12.63 -1.34 4.26
CA ARG A 116 -13.06 -0.56 3.08
C ARG A 116 -11.98 -0.35 2.04
N LEU A 117 -10.71 -0.54 2.42
CA LEU A 117 -9.56 -0.29 1.56
C LEU A 117 -8.64 -1.50 1.59
N HIS A 118 -8.39 -2.05 0.42
CA HIS A 118 -7.58 -3.24 0.24
C HIS A 118 -6.28 -2.87 -0.46
N PRO A 119 -5.12 -3.11 0.16
CA PRO A 119 -3.86 -3.01 -0.57
C PRO A 119 -3.83 -4.09 -1.66
N LEU A 120 -3.64 -3.68 -2.91
CA LEU A 120 -3.50 -4.57 -4.05
C LEU A 120 -2.20 -4.26 -4.80
N GLY A 121 -1.63 -5.30 -5.40
CA GLY A 121 -0.59 -5.18 -6.42
C GLY A 121 -1.02 -5.94 -7.68
N CYS A 122 -0.61 -5.50 -8.85
CA CYS A 122 -0.74 -6.26 -10.10
C CYS A 122 0.29 -5.78 -11.11
N GLY A 123 0.87 -6.70 -11.87
CA GLY A 123 1.93 -6.35 -12.81
C GLY A 123 2.34 -7.47 -13.76
N PRO A 124 2.69 -7.15 -15.02
CA PRO A 124 2.59 -5.80 -15.61
C PRO A 124 1.14 -5.44 -15.95
N VAL A 125 0.78 -4.17 -15.81
CA VAL A 125 -0.49 -3.57 -16.24
C VAL A 125 -0.26 -2.47 -17.26
N ARG A 126 -1.27 -2.21 -18.10
CA ARG A 126 -1.27 -1.10 -19.07
C ARG A 126 -2.40 -0.14 -18.77
N LEU A 127 -2.14 1.16 -18.93
CA LEU A 127 -3.19 2.16 -18.86
C LEU A 127 -3.98 2.18 -20.17
N THR A 128 -5.32 2.20 -20.09
CA THR A 128 -6.17 2.44 -21.28
C THR A 128 -5.92 3.83 -21.85
N ALA A 129 -6.20 4.04 -23.15
CA ALA A 129 -6.05 5.36 -23.79
C ALA A 129 -6.81 6.50 -23.08
N GLY A 130 -7.95 6.21 -22.44
CA GLY A 130 -8.72 7.18 -21.65
C GLY A 130 -8.26 7.36 -20.19
N ALA A 131 -7.16 6.72 -19.78
CA ALA A 131 -6.64 6.74 -18.41
C ALA A 131 -7.63 6.30 -17.31
N GLU A 132 -8.62 5.49 -17.67
CA GLU A 132 -9.76 5.10 -16.83
C GLU A 132 -9.59 3.73 -16.19
N HIS A 133 -8.81 2.84 -16.82
CA HIS A 133 -8.56 1.50 -16.32
C HIS A 133 -7.09 1.10 -16.45
N LEU A 134 -6.64 0.26 -15.51
CA LEU A 134 -5.41 -0.51 -15.61
C LEU A 134 -5.75 -1.93 -16.04
N VAL A 135 -5.24 -2.35 -17.20
CA VAL A 135 -5.53 -3.62 -17.84
C VAL A 135 -4.37 -4.58 -17.60
N ASP A 136 -4.66 -5.75 -17.02
CA ASP A 136 -3.67 -6.80 -16.80
C ASP A 136 -3.36 -7.61 -18.08
N GLY A 137 -2.38 -8.53 -17.98
CA GLY A 137 -1.99 -9.40 -19.09
C GLY A 137 -3.10 -10.33 -19.61
N THR A 138 -4.20 -10.50 -18.87
CA THR A 138 -5.37 -11.30 -19.29
C THR A 138 -6.43 -10.46 -20.01
N GLY A 139 -6.21 -9.15 -20.14
CA GLY A 139 -7.16 -8.21 -20.72
C GLY A 139 -8.23 -7.71 -19.73
N ARG A 140 -8.10 -8.02 -18.44
CA ARG A 140 -9.06 -7.55 -17.44
C ARG A 140 -8.68 -6.15 -16.96
N GLY A 141 -9.62 -5.22 -17.06
CA GLY A 141 -9.46 -3.86 -16.53
C GLY A 141 -9.90 -3.74 -15.07
N LEU A 142 -9.14 -3.00 -14.27
CA LEU A 142 -9.57 -2.47 -12.99
C LEU A 142 -9.67 -0.94 -13.11
N PRO A 143 -10.79 -0.30 -12.71
CA PRO A 143 -10.89 1.16 -12.73
C PRO A 143 -9.79 1.78 -11.88
N VAL A 144 -9.17 2.85 -12.37
CA VAL A 144 -8.16 3.62 -11.65
C VAL A 144 -8.69 5.01 -11.35
N ARG A 145 -8.37 5.55 -10.17
CA ARG A 145 -8.79 6.88 -9.77
C ARG A 145 -7.98 7.93 -10.53
N ALA A 146 -8.67 8.88 -11.17
CA ALA A 146 -8.04 10.07 -11.71
C ALA A 146 -7.67 11.04 -10.57
N ASP A 147 -6.42 10.96 -10.11
CA ASP A 147 -5.86 11.83 -9.09
C ASP A 147 -4.37 12.09 -9.38
N PRO A 148 -3.68 12.99 -8.63
CA PRO A 148 -2.27 13.31 -8.89
C PRO A 148 -1.31 12.12 -8.85
N ALA A 149 -1.68 11.02 -8.16
CA ALA A 149 -0.84 9.82 -8.14
C ALA A 149 -0.87 9.09 -9.49
N LEU A 150 -2.02 9.11 -10.18
CA LEU A 150 -2.11 8.63 -11.56
C LEU A 150 -1.30 9.52 -12.52
N ASP A 151 -1.40 10.83 -12.39
CA ASP A 151 -0.63 11.77 -13.23
C ASP A 151 0.89 11.54 -13.06
N GLN A 152 1.35 11.36 -11.83
CA GLN A 152 2.74 11.04 -11.52
C GLN A 152 3.16 9.68 -12.11
N ALA A 153 2.33 8.65 -11.97
CA ALA A 153 2.60 7.34 -12.55
C ALA A 153 2.73 7.40 -14.07
N ILE A 154 1.89 8.16 -14.77
CA ILE A 154 1.98 8.36 -16.22
C ILE A 154 3.29 9.06 -16.59
N ALA A 155 3.65 10.12 -15.86
CA ALA A 155 4.88 10.86 -16.09
C ALA A 155 6.14 9.99 -15.91
N MET A 156 6.12 9.07 -14.94
CA MET A 156 7.25 8.18 -14.64
C MET A 156 7.36 7.02 -15.63
N THR A 157 6.23 6.42 -15.99
CA THR A 157 6.20 5.21 -16.84
C THR A 157 6.21 5.53 -18.34
N GLY A 158 5.94 6.78 -18.71
CA GLY A 158 5.77 7.18 -20.11
C GLY A 158 4.58 6.51 -20.81
N GLY A 159 3.68 5.85 -20.06
CA GLY A 159 2.59 5.05 -20.59
C GLY A 159 2.96 3.61 -20.98
N GLU A 160 4.22 3.20 -20.79
CA GLU A 160 4.64 1.80 -20.96
C GLU A 160 4.05 0.90 -19.87
N PRO A 161 3.98 -0.44 -20.07
CA PRO A 161 3.49 -1.35 -19.05
C PRO A 161 4.32 -1.30 -17.76
N PHE A 162 3.66 -1.31 -16.61
CA PHE A 162 4.32 -1.19 -15.29
C PHE A 162 3.67 -2.10 -14.25
N ASP A 163 4.39 -2.37 -13.16
CA ASP A 163 3.83 -3.01 -11.97
C ASP A 163 3.20 -1.94 -11.08
N ALA A 164 1.99 -2.17 -10.60
CA ALA A 164 1.19 -1.18 -9.87
C ALA A 164 0.82 -1.68 -8.47
N TRP A 165 0.96 -0.82 -7.46
CA TRP A 165 0.42 -1.03 -6.12
C TRP A 165 -0.49 0.12 -5.71
N GLY A 166 -1.62 -0.21 -5.08
CA GLY A 166 -2.61 0.79 -4.72
C GLY A 166 -3.58 0.35 -3.62
N LEU A 167 -4.41 1.29 -3.20
CA LEU A 167 -5.55 1.06 -2.31
C LEU A 167 -6.82 0.94 -3.14
N TRP A 168 -7.44 -0.23 -3.11
CA TRP A 168 -8.69 -0.52 -3.80
C TRP A 168 -9.87 -0.42 -2.84
N ASP A 169 -10.90 0.33 -3.23
CA ASP A 169 -12.10 0.58 -2.41
C ASP A 169 -13.29 -0.33 -2.75
N GLY A 170 -13.05 -1.37 -3.55
CA GLY A 170 -14.10 -2.21 -4.12
C GLY A 170 -14.58 -1.75 -5.50
N ARG A 171 -14.25 -0.52 -5.92
CA ARG A 171 -14.65 0.07 -7.20
C ARG A 171 -13.45 0.49 -8.03
N ALA A 172 -12.59 1.35 -7.47
CA ALA A 172 -11.43 1.90 -8.15
C ALA A 172 -10.16 1.74 -7.32
N LEU A 173 -9.04 1.61 -8.02
CA LEU A 173 -7.71 1.59 -7.44
C LEU A 173 -7.18 3.03 -7.36
N ARG A 174 -6.75 3.44 -6.18
CA ARG A 174 -5.89 4.62 -6.01
C ARG A 174 -4.44 4.16 -5.99
N LEU A 175 -3.64 4.61 -6.95
CA LEU A 175 -2.22 4.27 -7.01
C LEU A 175 -1.47 4.84 -5.80
N GLY A 176 -0.49 4.08 -5.32
CA GLY A 176 0.43 4.49 -4.25
C GLY A 176 1.89 4.19 -4.59
N ALA A 177 2.16 3.22 -5.46
CA ALA A 177 3.49 2.99 -6.02
C ALA A 177 3.41 2.34 -7.41
N VAL A 178 4.45 2.55 -8.21
CA VAL A 178 4.64 1.92 -9.53
C VAL A 178 6.09 1.47 -9.69
N ALA A 179 6.34 0.50 -10.57
CA ALA A 179 7.69 0.09 -10.96
C ALA A 179 7.72 -0.33 -12.42
N GLU A 180 8.87 -0.16 -13.08
CA GLU A 180 9.18 -1.01 -14.22
C GLU A 180 9.25 -2.48 -13.76
N PRO A 181 8.79 -3.46 -14.56
CA PRO A 181 8.85 -4.86 -14.17
C PRO A 181 10.26 -5.28 -13.74
N GLY A 182 10.38 -5.84 -12.53
CA GLY A 182 11.65 -6.29 -11.95
C GLY A 182 12.48 -5.19 -11.27
N HIS A 183 11.99 -3.94 -11.21
CA HIS A 183 12.65 -2.84 -10.53
C HIS A 183 12.02 -2.53 -9.15
N PRO A 184 12.74 -1.82 -8.27
CA PRO A 184 12.17 -1.33 -7.01
C PRO A 184 10.95 -0.43 -7.24
N PRO A 185 9.90 -0.54 -6.41
CA PRO A 185 8.76 0.36 -6.47
C PRO A 185 9.14 1.79 -6.12
N GLU A 186 8.64 2.72 -6.91
CA GLU A 186 8.67 4.15 -6.62
C GLU A 186 7.28 4.60 -6.18
N VAL A 187 7.24 5.35 -5.07
CA VAL A 187 5.99 5.81 -4.48
C VAL A 187 5.42 7.02 -5.23
N VAL A 188 4.11 7.00 -5.43
CA VAL A 188 3.34 8.07 -6.07
C VAL A 188 2.24 8.55 -5.12
N GLY A 189 2.01 9.87 -5.08
CA GLY A 189 0.99 10.50 -4.22
C GLY A 189 1.42 10.86 -2.80
#